data_AF-A0A1F5CAH8-F1
#
_entry.id   AF-A0A1F5CAH8-F1
#
_cell.length_a   1.000
_cell.length_b   1.000
_cell.length_c   1.000
_cell.angle_alpha   90.00
_cell.angle_beta   90.00
_cell.angle_gamma   90.00
#
_symmetry.space_group_name_H-M   'P 1'
#
loop_
_entity.id
_entity.type
_entity.pdbx_description
1 polymer ?
#
loop_
_entity_poly.entity_id
_entity_poly.type
_entity_poly.pdbx_seq_one_letter_code
_entity_poly.pdbx_strand_id
1 'polypeptide(L)'
;MMKGEKGFTLIETLIVIAIIGVIASLIIPSLNSARKKARDTKRKAEISQIGRFFSASCYLPDGGAGEYDLIGILDELRIKYPQYANMLSQTPKDPKVGTDSESFYKYLVTANGEKCALYANLENEAERVTLSGLSSPLAGGGTGVLEALSDGWNGSPKYFQVSN
;
A
#
# COMPACT_ATOMS: atom_id res chain seq x y z
N MET A 1 4.82 -55.60 -34.13
CA MET A 1 3.44 -55.15 -33.86
C MET A 1 3.49 -53.66 -33.51
N MET A 2 3.27 -52.78 -34.47
CA MET A 2 3.30 -51.33 -34.25
C MET A 2 1.94 -50.90 -33.69
N LYS A 3 1.93 -50.49 -32.42
CA LYS A 3 0.78 -49.84 -31.78
C LYS A 3 0.58 -48.50 -32.49
N GLY A 4 -0.52 -48.34 -33.22
CA GLY A 4 -0.86 -47.07 -33.83
C GLY A 4 -1.09 -46.02 -32.74
N GLU A 5 -0.23 -45.01 -32.69
CA GLU A 5 -0.42 -43.86 -31.81
C GLU A 5 -1.63 -43.06 -32.30
N LYS A 6 -2.68 -42.97 -31.48
CA LYS A 6 -3.86 -42.16 -31.78
C LYS A 6 -3.49 -40.69 -31.56
N GLY A 7 -3.47 -39.90 -32.62
CA GLY A 7 -3.31 -38.44 -32.54
C GLY A 7 -4.57 -37.75 -32.02
N PHE A 8 -4.38 -36.59 -31.41
CA PHE A 8 -5.47 -35.71 -30.96
C PHE A 8 -6.25 -35.16 -32.17
N THR A 9 -7.56 -35.05 -32.05
CA THR A 9 -8.42 -34.41 -33.06
C THR A 9 -8.49 -32.90 -32.86
N LEU A 10 -8.75 -32.16 -33.94
CA LEU A 10 -8.97 -30.72 -33.88
C LEU A 10 -10.14 -30.33 -32.97
N ILE A 11 -11.21 -31.14 -32.97
CA ILE A 11 -12.39 -30.88 -32.15
C ILE A 11 -12.11 -31.06 -30.65
N GLU A 12 -11.27 -32.04 -30.28
CA GLU A 12 -10.88 -32.23 -28.88
C GLU A 12 -10.09 -31.02 -28.37
N THR A 13 -9.13 -30.51 -29.15
CA THR A 13 -8.37 -29.31 -28.77
C THR A 13 -9.28 -28.07 -28.72
N LEU A 14 -10.24 -27.95 -29.65
CA LEU A 14 -11.20 -26.84 -29.68
C LEU A 14 -12.11 -26.80 -28.44
N ILE A 15 -12.62 -27.95 -28.01
CA ILE A 15 -13.48 -28.03 -26.82
C ILE A 15 -12.69 -27.68 -25.55
N VAL A 16 -11.44 -28.14 -25.45
CA VAL A 16 -10.58 -27.87 -24.28
C VAL A 16 -10.33 -26.38 -24.11
N ILE A 17 -9.95 -25.66 -25.18
CA ILE A 17 -9.73 -24.20 -25.10
C ILE A 17 -11.04 -23.45 -24.79
N ALA A 18 -12.18 -23.94 -25.28
CA ALA A 18 -13.49 -23.34 -24.98
C ALA A 18 -13.83 -23.46 -23.49
N ILE A 19 -13.62 -24.64 -22.88
CA ILE A 19 -13.87 -24.86 -21.45
C ILE A 19 -12.91 -24.02 -20.58
N ILE A 20 -11.61 -23.99 -20.93
CA ILE A 20 -10.63 -23.17 -20.22
C ILE A 20 -11.03 -21.68 -20.29
N GLY A 21 -11.50 -21.20 -21.45
CA GLY A 21 -11.98 -19.83 -21.63
C GLY A 21 -13.15 -19.47 -20.72
N VAL A 22 -14.15 -20.35 -20.61
CA VAL A 22 -15.30 -20.15 -19.72
C VAL A 22 -14.86 -20.07 -18.26
N ILE A 23 -14.03 -21.01 -17.81
CA ILE A 23 -13.56 -21.05 -16.41
C ILE A 23 -12.69 -19.82 -16.10
N ALA A 24 -11.79 -19.45 -17.00
CA ALA A 24 -10.92 -18.29 -16.83
C ALA A 24 -11.72 -16.98 -16.67
N SER A 25 -12.82 -16.82 -17.42
CA SER A 25 -13.67 -15.62 -17.35
C SER A 25 -14.26 -15.37 -15.96
N LEU A 26 -14.56 -16.43 -15.21
CA LEU A 26 -15.13 -16.35 -13.86
C LEU A 26 -14.07 -16.08 -12.78
N ILE A 27 -12.85 -16.59 -12.97
CA ILE A 27 -11.79 -16.53 -11.96
C ILE A 27 -11.08 -15.18 -11.94
N ILE A 28 -10.83 -14.57 -13.11
CA ILE A 28 -9.99 -13.36 -13.23
C ILE A 28 -10.47 -12.18 -12.34
N PRO A 29 -11.76 -11.82 -12.30
CA PRO A 29 -12.23 -10.71 -11.46
C PRO A 29 -11.97 -10.96 -9.96
N SER A 30 -12.20 -12.20 -9.51
CA SER A 30 -11.99 -12.59 -8.11
C SER A 30 -10.50 -12.49 -7.72
N LEU A 31 -9.61 -12.92 -8.61
CA LEU A 31 -8.17 -12.88 -8.41
C LEU A 31 -7.67 -11.43 -8.32
N ASN A 32 -8.19 -10.54 -9.16
CA ASN A 32 -7.84 -9.12 -9.11
C ASN A 32 -8.24 -8.48 -7.78
N SER A 33 -9.45 -8.78 -7.27
CA SER A 33 -9.89 -8.31 -5.94
C SER A 33 -9.00 -8.86 -4.82
N ALA A 34 -8.67 -10.16 -4.86
CA ALA A 34 -7.80 -10.79 -3.87
C ALA A 34 -6.39 -10.16 -3.86
N ARG A 35 -5.82 -9.87 -5.04
CA ARG A 35 -4.52 -9.19 -5.16
C ARG A 35 -4.54 -7.77 -4.58
N LYS A 36 -5.60 -6.99 -4.84
CA LYS A 36 -5.78 -5.64 -4.24
C LYS A 36 -5.80 -5.73 -2.70
N LYS A 37 -6.62 -6.62 -2.14
CA LYS A 37 -6.71 -6.84 -0.68
C LYS A 37 -5.40 -7.29 -0.05
N ALA A 38 -4.66 -8.17 -0.72
CA ALA A 38 -3.34 -8.62 -0.25
C ALA A 38 -2.34 -7.46 -0.19
N ARG A 39 -2.30 -6.61 -1.23
CA ARG A 39 -1.45 -5.40 -1.24
C ARG A 39 -1.86 -4.40 -0.17
N ASP A 40 -3.15 -4.16 0.03
CA ASP A 40 -3.64 -3.28 1.09
C ASP A 40 -3.30 -3.81 2.50
N THR A 41 -3.37 -5.13 2.68
CA THR A 41 -2.95 -5.77 3.94
C THR A 41 -1.47 -5.51 4.21
N LYS A 42 -0.62 -5.63 3.18
CA LYS A 42 0.81 -5.29 3.27
C LYS A 42 1.02 -3.81 3.63
N ARG A 43 0.37 -2.88 2.92
CA ARG A 43 0.45 -1.43 3.20
C ARG A 43 0.11 -1.11 4.65
N LYS A 44 -1.02 -1.64 5.12
CA LYS A 44 -1.48 -1.44 6.50
C LYS A 44 -0.51 -2.00 7.52
N ALA A 45 0.07 -3.18 7.28
CA ALA A 45 1.04 -3.78 8.18
C ALA A 45 2.33 -2.93 8.26
N GLU A 46 2.89 -2.52 7.12
CA GLU A 46 4.10 -1.69 7.05
C GLU A 46 3.89 -0.32 7.72
N ILE A 47 2.78 0.35 7.41
CA ILE A 47 2.43 1.64 8.04
C ILE A 47 2.10 1.48 9.51
N SER A 48 1.44 0.41 9.94
CA SER A 48 1.19 0.17 11.36
C SER A 48 2.48 -0.04 12.14
N GLN A 49 3.46 -0.72 11.55
CA GLN A 49 4.74 -0.97 12.19
C GLN A 49 5.54 0.33 12.34
N ILE A 50 5.71 1.08 11.25
CA ILE A 50 6.52 2.31 11.25
C ILE A 50 5.77 3.48 11.90
N GLY A 51 4.48 3.60 11.60
CA GLY A 51 3.63 4.66 12.12
C GLY A 51 3.55 4.63 13.64
N ARG A 52 3.60 3.44 14.28
CA ARG A 52 3.70 3.34 15.74
C ARG A 52 4.97 3.98 16.29
N PHE A 53 6.10 3.79 15.61
CA PHE A 53 7.37 4.41 15.99
C PHE A 53 7.27 5.94 15.92
N PHE A 54 6.77 6.49 14.81
CA PHE A 54 6.58 7.93 14.68
C PHE A 54 5.50 8.50 15.62
N SER A 55 4.42 7.75 15.88
CA SER A 55 3.34 8.21 16.77
C SER A 55 3.79 8.31 18.24
N ALA A 56 4.83 7.59 18.65
CA ALA A 56 5.37 7.69 20.01
C ALA A 56 6.13 8.99 20.22
N SER A 57 6.89 9.43 19.22
CA SER A 57 7.57 10.71 19.19
C SER A 57 7.70 11.16 17.75
N CYS A 58 6.91 12.15 17.37
CA CYS A 58 6.96 12.68 16.01
C CYS A 58 8.33 13.27 15.71
N TYR A 59 8.81 13.01 14.50
CA TYR A 59 10.04 13.58 13.99
C TYR A 59 9.71 14.85 13.21
N LEU A 60 10.36 15.97 13.53
CA LEU A 60 10.29 17.20 12.74
C LEU A 60 11.51 17.26 11.82
N PRO A 61 11.33 17.13 10.49
CA PRO A 61 12.41 17.21 9.52
C PRO A 61 13.07 18.58 9.52
N ASP A 62 14.32 18.65 9.08
CA ASP A 62 15.05 19.92 8.96
C ASP A 62 14.37 20.89 7.96
N GLY A 63 13.60 20.34 7.00
CA GLY A 63 12.74 21.09 6.10
C GLY A 63 11.51 21.73 6.75
N GLY A 64 11.28 21.51 8.05
CA GLY A 64 10.16 22.02 8.82
C GLY A 64 8.92 21.14 8.76
N ALA A 65 7.77 21.74 9.00
CA ALA A 65 6.50 21.04 8.94
C ALA A 65 5.92 20.97 7.54
N GLY A 66 5.18 19.90 7.30
CA GLY A 66 4.63 19.61 6.00
C GLY A 66 4.47 18.12 5.80
N GLU A 67 4.33 17.75 4.53
CA GLU A 67 4.17 16.38 4.10
C GLU A 67 5.39 15.95 3.29
N TYR A 68 5.90 14.76 3.58
CA TYR A 68 7.10 14.20 3.01
C TYR A 68 6.86 12.75 2.60
N ASP A 69 7.58 12.29 1.58
CA ASP A 69 7.67 10.86 1.32
C ASP A 69 8.51 10.18 2.40
N LEU A 70 8.11 8.97 2.80
CA LEU A 70 8.78 8.22 3.86
C LEU A 70 10.27 7.98 3.54
N ILE A 71 10.65 7.78 2.27
CA ILE A 71 12.07 7.62 1.90
C ILE A 71 12.89 8.82 2.35
N GLY A 72 12.44 10.04 2.05
CA GLY A 72 13.16 11.26 2.42
C GLY A 72 13.34 11.38 3.94
N ILE A 73 12.31 11.03 4.70
CA ILE A 73 12.37 11.02 6.17
C ILE A 73 13.37 9.98 6.69
N LEU A 74 13.32 8.76 6.16
CA LEU A 74 14.21 7.69 6.59
C LEU A 74 15.67 7.97 6.22
N ASP A 75 15.92 8.58 5.07
CA ASP A 75 17.27 8.97 4.64
C ASP A 75 17.84 10.07 5.54
N GLU A 76 17.04 11.09 5.89
CA GLU A 76 17.45 12.13 6.83
C GLU A 76 17.77 11.54 8.21
N LEU A 77 16.90 10.67 8.74
CA LEU A 77 17.12 9.98 10.01
C LEU A 77 18.38 9.10 9.98
N ARG A 78 18.67 8.44 8.86
CA ARG A 78 19.87 7.60 8.71
C ARG A 78 21.16 8.42 8.78
N ILE A 79 21.14 9.63 8.21
CA ILE A 79 22.28 10.56 8.24
C ILE A 79 22.44 11.15 9.65
N LYS A 80 21.35 11.58 10.27
CA LYS A 80 21.36 12.27 11.57
C LYS A 80 21.63 11.33 12.75
N TYR A 81 21.16 10.09 12.64
CA TYR A 81 21.28 9.06 13.67
C TYR A 81 21.87 7.76 13.09
N PRO A 82 23.17 7.75 12.76
CA PRO A 82 23.83 6.61 12.12
C PRO A 82 23.75 5.32 12.96
N GLN A 83 23.57 5.43 14.28
CA GLN A 83 23.37 4.29 15.17
C GLN A 83 22.13 3.45 14.82
N TYR A 84 21.13 4.04 14.16
CA TYR A 84 19.91 3.35 13.75
C TYR A 84 19.91 2.93 12.28
N ALA A 85 20.99 3.21 11.53
CA ALA A 85 21.05 2.97 10.09
C ALA A 85 20.78 1.49 9.72
N ASN A 86 21.29 0.56 10.53
CA ASN A 86 21.07 -0.88 10.32
C ASN A 86 19.62 -1.31 10.59
N MET A 87 18.89 -0.58 11.43
CA MET A 87 17.48 -0.85 11.70
C MET A 87 16.56 -0.25 10.63
N LEU A 88 17.00 0.84 9.98
CA LEU A 88 16.27 1.55 8.92
C LEU A 88 16.70 1.12 7.50
N SER A 89 17.30 -0.07 7.35
CA SER A 89 17.91 -0.51 6.10
C SER A 89 16.91 -0.99 5.05
N GLN A 90 15.69 -1.36 5.45
CA GLN A 90 14.61 -1.70 4.53
C GLN A 90 13.56 -0.61 4.59
N THR A 91 13.53 0.26 3.59
CA THR A 91 12.48 1.26 3.45
C THR A 91 11.25 0.62 2.83
N PRO A 92 10.11 0.54 3.54
CA PRO A 92 8.89 0.04 2.96
C PRO A 92 8.38 0.98 1.89
N LYS A 93 7.81 0.38 0.83
CA LYS A 93 7.27 1.10 -0.31
C LYS A 93 5.99 0.45 -0.78
N ASP A 94 5.13 1.27 -1.37
CA ASP A 94 3.87 0.83 -1.92
C ASP A 94 4.09 -0.31 -2.92
N PRO A 95 3.42 -1.47 -2.76
CA PRO A 95 3.65 -2.63 -3.60
C PRO A 95 3.16 -2.50 -5.06
N LYS A 96 2.45 -1.42 -5.41
CA LYS A 96 1.94 -1.16 -6.76
C LYS A 96 2.69 -0.02 -7.44
N VAL A 97 2.89 1.10 -6.75
CA VAL A 97 3.46 2.32 -7.33
C VAL A 97 4.84 2.70 -6.78
N GLY A 98 5.28 2.07 -5.70
CA GLY A 98 6.55 2.37 -5.05
C GLY A 98 7.75 2.15 -5.95
N THR A 99 8.68 3.10 -5.94
CA THR A 99 9.97 3.06 -6.65
C THR A 99 11.12 3.10 -5.64
N ASP A 100 12.36 3.13 -6.11
CA ASP A 100 13.53 3.28 -5.23
C ASP A 100 13.72 4.73 -4.75
N SER A 101 13.08 5.69 -5.40
CA SER A 101 13.13 7.12 -5.03
C SER A 101 11.87 7.61 -4.31
N GLU A 102 10.74 6.91 -4.46
CA GLU A 102 9.46 7.29 -3.86
C GLU A 102 8.74 6.07 -3.28
N SER A 103 8.47 6.09 -1.97
CA SER A 103 7.74 5.01 -1.31
C SER A 103 6.24 5.07 -1.56
N PHE A 104 5.70 6.26 -1.82
CA PHE A 104 4.25 6.53 -1.78
C PHE A 104 3.61 6.23 -0.42
N TYR A 105 4.42 6.13 0.63
CA TYR A 105 3.97 6.27 2.02
C TYR A 105 4.32 7.67 2.46
N LYS A 106 3.32 8.39 2.99
CA LYS A 106 3.45 9.82 3.27
C LYS A 106 3.47 10.07 4.76
N TYR A 107 4.41 10.88 5.18
CA TYR A 107 4.58 11.33 6.55
C TYR A 107 4.22 12.81 6.64
N LEU A 108 3.26 13.13 7.50
CA LEU A 108 2.77 14.48 7.75
C LEU A 108 3.12 14.87 9.19
N VAL A 109 3.65 16.07 9.41
CA VAL A 109 3.99 16.58 10.75
C VAL A 109 3.64 18.06 10.90
N THR A 110 3.21 18.46 12.10
CA THR A 110 2.86 19.85 12.44
C THR A 110 4.08 20.72 12.76
N ALA A 111 3.93 22.05 12.68
CA ALA A 111 5.01 23.04 12.88
C ALA A 111 5.77 22.91 14.21
N ASN A 112 5.10 22.45 15.24
CA ASN A 112 5.66 22.22 16.57
C ASN A 112 6.25 20.82 16.76
N GLY A 113 6.14 19.93 15.76
CA GLY A 113 6.61 18.54 15.87
C GLY A 113 5.83 17.68 16.86
N GLU A 114 4.67 18.14 17.34
CA GLU A 114 3.90 17.42 18.37
C GLU A 114 2.97 16.36 17.78
N LYS A 115 2.43 16.61 16.59
CA LYS A 115 1.48 15.74 15.92
C LYS A 115 2.03 15.30 14.58
N CYS A 116 1.82 14.03 14.28
CA CYS A 116 2.20 13.46 13.00
C CYS A 116 1.26 12.34 12.56
N ALA A 117 1.25 12.06 11.26
CA ALA A 117 0.54 10.95 10.68
C ALA A 117 1.42 10.29 9.62
N LEU A 118 1.48 8.96 9.63
CA LEU A 118 2.00 8.16 8.52
C LEU A 118 0.82 7.50 7.82
N TYR A 119 0.76 7.60 6.50
CA TYR A 119 -0.41 7.13 5.76
C TYR A 119 -0.08 6.58 4.36
N ALA A 120 -1.00 5.78 3.81
CA ALA A 120 -1.00 5.35 2.40
C ALA A 120 -2.41 5.39 1.82
N ASN A 121 -2.47 5.58 0.50
CA ASN A 121 -3.66 5.31 -0.29
C ASN A 121 -3.84 3.80 -0.47
N LEU A 122 -5.05 3.29 -0.30
CA LEU A 122 -5.41 1.89 -0.50
C LEU A 122 -5.94 1.68 -1.92
N GLU A 123 -6.14 0.43 -2.34
CA GLU A 123 -6.72 0.08 -3.65
C GLU A 123 -8.16 -0.43 -3.56
N ASN A 124 -8.54 -0.99 -2.42
CA ASN A 124 -9.85 -1.55 -2.19
C ASN A 124 -10.86 -0.45 -1.82
N GLU A 125 -11.65 0.01 -2.78
CA GLU A 125 -12.74 0.99 -2.55
C GLU A 125 -13.80 0.48 -1.56
N ALA A 126 -13.96 -0.84 -1.44
CA ALA A 126 -14.87 -1.45 -0.47
C ALA A 126 -14.29 -1.52 0.95
N GLU A 127 -13.11 -0.94 1.19
CA GLU A 127 -12.53 -0.88 2.52
C GLU A 127 -13.41 -0.06 3.48
N ARG A 128 -13.66 -0.61 4.67
CA ARG A 128 -14.51 0.04 5.68
C ARG A 128 -13.82 1.29 6.23
N VAL A 129 -14.54 2.42 6.18
CA VAL A 129 -14.13 3.67 6.83
C VAL A 129 -14.32 3.56 8.34
N THR A 130 -13.28 3.90 9.09
CA THR A 130 -13.30 3.94 10.57
C THR A 130 -13.10 5.35 11.12
N LEU A 131 -12.59 6.28 10.30
CA LEU A 131 -12.38 7.70 10.62
C LEU A 131 -13.35 8.55 9.80
N SER A 132 -14.65 8.43 10.07
CA SER A 132 -15.71 9.05 9.26
C SER A 132 -15.76 10.58 9.31
N GLY A 133 -15.05 11.20 10.26
CA GLY A 133 -14.94 12.66 10.36
C GLY A 133 -13.81 13.29 9.55
N LEU A 134 -13.00 12.48 8.85
CA LEU A 134 -11.84 12.94 8.09
C LEU A 134 -12.03 12.71 6.60
N SER A 135 -11.80 13.77 5.81
CA SER A 135 -11.79 13.74 4.34
C SER A 135 -10.38 13.86 3.74
N SER A 136 -9.35 13.86 4.59
CA SER A 136 -7.94 13.84 4.21
C SER A 136 -7.10 13.32 5.37
N PRO A 137 -5.92 12.74 5.10
CA PRO A 137 -4.95 12.43 6.14
C PRO A 137 -4.64 13.65 7.00
N LEU A 138 -4.53 13.46 8.31
CA LEU A 138 -4.38 14.54 9.28
C LEU A 138 -3.54 14.11 10.47
N ALA A 139 -2.51 14.89 10.78
CA ALA A 139 -1.73 14.75 12.01
C ALA A 139 -2.60 15.07 13.23
N GLY A 140 -2.67 14.16 14.21
CA GLY A 140 -3.68 14.23 15.28
C GLY A 140 -4.98 13.50 14.95
N GLY A 141 -5.12 12.94 13.76
CA GLY A 141 -6.38 12.40 13.22
C GLY A 141 -6.70 10.97 13.67
N GLY A 142 -5.89 10.39 14.55
CA GLY A 142 -6.02 9.00 15.00
C GLY A 142 -5.65 7.96 13.94
N THR A 143 -5.81 6.69 14.31
CA THR A 143 -5.40 5.54 13.49
C THR A 143 -6.61 4.84 12.87
N GLY A 144 -6.60 4.63 11.56
CA GLY A 144 -7.71 3.99 10.87
C GLY A 144 -7.82 4.33 9.38
N VAL A 145 -8.95 3.97 8.79
CA VAL A 145 -9.26 4.24 7.38
C VAL A 145 -10.17 5.44 7.26
N LEU A 146 -9.79 6.40 6.41
CA LEU A 146 -10.58 7.55 6.01
C LEU A 146 -10.93 7.48 4.52
N GLU A 147 -11.85 8.34 4.08
CA GLU A 147 -12.28 8.46 2.69
C GLU A 147 -12.13 9.91 2.23
N ALA A 148 -11.29 10.12 1.21
CA ALA A 148 -11.04 11.42 0.63
C ALA A 148 -12.09 11.80 -0.42
N LEU A 149 -12.07 13.07 -0.84
CA LEU A 149 -12.99 13.59 -1.86
C LEU A 149 -12.65 13.15 -3.29
N SER A 150 -11.43 12.64 -3.51
CA SER A 150 -10.93 12.20 -4.81
C SER A 150 -10.02 10.99 -4.65
N ASP A 151 -9.83 10.26 -5.73
CA ASP A 151 -8.91 9.13 -5.77
C ASP A 151 -7.46 9.56 -5.57
N GLY A 152 -6.72 8.73 -4.83
CA GLY A 152 -5.27 8.85 -4.70
C GLY A 152 -4.50 8.08 -5.76
N TRP A 153 -3.19 7.96 -5.55
CA TRP A 153 -2.24 7.31 -6.48
C TRP A 153 -2.51 5.82 -6.74
N ASN A 154 -3.26 5.15 -5.86
CA ASN A 154 -3.66 3.75 -6.04
C ASN A 154 -5.01 3.59 -6.76
N GLY A 155 -5.69 4.69 -7.11
CA GLY A 155 -6.97 4.71 -7.80
C GLY A 155 -8.15 4.40 -6.89
N SER A 156 -8.12 4.90 -5.65
CA SER A 156 -9.20 4.78 -4.68
C SER A 156 -9.20 6.01 -3.77
N PRO A 157 -10.35 6.45 -3.20
CA PRO A 157 -10.37 7.53 -2.23
C PRO A 157 -10.03 7.05 -0.81
N LYS A 158 -9.75 5.76 -0.60
CA LYS A 158 -9.50 5.20 0.74
C LYS A 158 -8.05 5.40 1.15
N TYR A 159 -7.84 5.93 2.35
CA TYR A 159 -6.51 6.06 2.94
C TYR A 159 -6.48 5.40 4.30
N PHE A 160 -5.38 4.70 4.60
CA PHE A 160 -5.10 4.23 5.95
C PHE A 160 -4.02 5.10 6.56
N GLN A 161 -4.27 5.62 7.76
CA GLN A 161 -3.30 6.40 8.52
C GLN A 161 -3.07 5.83 9.92
N VAL A 162 -1.88 6.10 10.44
CA VAL A 162 -1.51 5.91 11.84
C VAL A 162 -1.02 7.26 12.34
N SER A 163 -1.66 7.78 13.38
CA SER A 163 -1.41 9.12 13.90
C SER A 163 -1.55 9.11 15.42
N ASN A 164 -0.78 9.97 16.09
CA ASN A 164 -0.86 10.21 17.53
C ASN A 164 -1.88 11.30 17.90
#